data_AF-A0A4R8SY80-F1
#
_entry.id   AF-A0A4R8SY80-F1
#
_cell.length_a   1.000
_cell.length_b   1.000
_cell.length_c   1.000
_cell.angle_alpha   90.00
_cell.angle_beta   90.00
_cell.angle_gamma   90.00
#
_symmetry.space_group_name_H-M   'P 1'
#
loop_
_entity.id
_entity.type
_entity.pdbx_description
1 polymer ?
#
loop_
_entity_poly.entity_id
_entity_poly.type
_entity_poly.pdbx_seq_one_letter_code
_entity_poly.pdbx_strand_id
1 'polypeptide(L)'
;MTRAQKTTAKKVLAQVAALLAVTVAPGVSGCIDTSGSRDLTPSPSTSPTAAAPTRSYPGLFPEYRGKFHPNHTDLGGRSNAELASLLPVEADFPAQGATRPPDIAADDGSGLGVHGQTDGETRPPECLYTPFGKSFSRTPDGSDWNLYYVASTFHEADPDGNHIIVTVNRERDNADVFALTSTWIKKCGQYDKAFPTFAQPEVRNRHVTDTFAPGPTVDGVQTYVYTSASTDLDDASASKQPSGVRGQRILLARVRSVVFEVEGTDRVDAGLLDQLMATTIANAKHAPPPPDQNAGRLAALPTCDTAPTQPGNPQADPALDCTIRTSDGSGVIFEVLGTPAGTIRVFHGNGTQSQSIRVPHPIFQQRLPFLQDLDQDKREELLIVTATGDPAGDLMDVWRSRPNSDQFDTTGTIFGVPRFWMTSDRFIGIFSRNGADAGVAALFRFVDNKLAVLALLDTERRVDNKPLDPKWRLNANVKCAMNTSDDPPGALGARTDALRAAGVDPATAEEHFCLQPWVPTLYRQGAR
;
A
#
# COMPACT_ATOMS: atom_id res chain seq x y z
N MET A 1 34.08 15.36 17.10
CA MET A 1 33.55 14.71 15.87
C MET A 1 34.61 14.71 14.79
N THR A 2 34.86 13.55 14.18
CA THR A 2 35.82 13.41 13.09
C THR A 2 35.20 13.87 11.76
N ARG A 3 36.05 14.22 10.78
CA ARG A 3 35.62 14.70 9.45
C ARG A 3 34.70 13.71 8.73
N ALA A 4 34.87 12.41 8.97
CA ALA A 4 34.03 11.35 8.42
C ALA A 4 32.58 11.37 8.96
N GLN A 5 32.38 11.68 10.25
CA GLN A 5 31.04 11.79 10.85
C GLN A 5 30.24 12.98 10.28
N LYS A 6 30.92 14.07 9.91
CA LYS A 6 30.28 15.24 9.26
C LYS A 6 29.79 14.93 7.85
N THR A 7 30.49 14.06 7.11
CA THR A 7 30.13 13.69 5.74
C THR A 7 28.96 12.71 5.70
N THR A 8 28.90 11.77 6.64
CA THR A 8 27.78 10.82 6.76
C THR A 8 26.51 11.51 7.23
N ALA A 9 26.60 12.41 8.22
CA ALA A 9 25.45 13.20 8.67
C ALA A 9 24.88 14.13 7.58
N LYS A 10 25.73 14.73 6.74
CA LYS A 10 25.28 15.52 5.58
C LYS A 10 24.57 14.68 4.51
N LYS A 11 25.00 13.44 4.27
CA LYS A 11 24.35 12.54 3.30
C LYS A 11 22.98 12.07 3.80
N VAL A 12 22.86 11.77 5.10
CA VAL A 12 21.58 11.40 5.73
C VAL A 12 20.63 12.60 5.75
N LEU A 13 21.10 13.81 6.08
CA LEU A 13 20.26 15.03 5.99
C LEU A 13 19.81 15.34 4.55
N ALA A 14 20.68 15.15 3.56
CA ALA A 14 20.31 15.35 2.15
C ALA A 14 19.31 14.28 1.66
N GLN A 15 19.44 13.03 2.12
CA GLN A 15 18.46 11.98 1.83
C GLN A 15 17.10 12.23 2.52
N VAL A 16 17.10 12.75 3.75
CA VAL A 16 15.86 13.12 4.47
C VAL A 16 15.22 14.38 3.88
N ALA A 17 16.01 15.37 3.43
CA ALA A 17 15.51 16.54 2.70
C ALA A 17 14.92 16.16 1.33
N ALA A 18 15.54 15.21 0.62
CA ALA A 18 15.00 14.66 -0.63
C ALA A 18 13.68 13.88 -0.41
N LEU A 19 13.53 13.15 0.70
CA LEU A 19 12.29 12.43 1.04
C LEU A 19 11.12 13.35 1.43
N LEU A 20 11.40 14.54 1.98
CA LEU A 20 10.38 15.53 2.36
C LEU A 20 9.75 16.29 1.17
N ALA A 21 10.21 16.05 -0.06
CA ALA A 21 9.82 16.86 -1.21
C ALA A 21 9.35 16.06 -2.44
N VAL A 22 9.17 14.75 -2.30
CA VAL A 22 8.48 13.92 -3.30
C VAL A 22 6.99 13.84 -2.99
N THR A 23 6.28 14.99 -3.02
CA THR A 23 4.81 15.02 -3.08
C THR A 23 4.33 16.28 -3.81
N VAL A 24 4.60 16.41 -5.10
CA VAL A 24 3.88 17.37 -5.96
C VAL A 24 3.65 16.76 -7.34
N ALA A 25 2.38 16.47 -7.65
CA ALA A 25 1.95 16.20 -9.03
C ALA A 25 1.83 17.54 -9.78
N PRO A 26 2.39 17.72 -10.99
CA PRO A 26 2.22 18.95 -11.74
C PRO A 26 0.93 18.92 -12.57
N GLY A 27 0.01 19.82 -12.24
CA GLY A 27 -1.13 20.23 -13.06
C GLY A 27 -0.77 21.39 -14.02
N VAL A 28 -1.49 21.45 -15.12
CA VAL A 28 -1.21 22.15 -16.40
C VAL A 28 -1.47 23.66 -16.36
N SER A 29 -0.69 24.48 -17.10
CA SER A 29 -1.17 25.57 -18.00
C SER A 29 -0.02 26.47 -18.49
N GLY A 30 0.01 26.78 -19.79
CA GLY A 30 0.88 27.82 -20.35
C GLY A 30 0.91 27.86 -21.88
N CYS A 31 -0.14 28.39 -22.49
CA CYS A 31 -0.20 28.71 -23.92
C CYS A 31 0.81 29.82 -24.28
N ILE A 32 1.58 29.62 -25.36
CA ILE A 32 2.11 30.71 -26.20
C ILE A 32 1.88 30.29 -27.65
N ASP A 33 1.13 31.11 -28.37
CA ASP A 33 0.81 30.97 -29.79
C ASP A 33 1.35 32.19 -30.57
N THR A 34 1.36 32.05 -31.90
CA THR A 34 1.80 32.95 -32.98
C THR A 34 3.24 32.75 -33.46
N SER A 35 3.55 32.50 -34.73
CA SER A 35 2.74 32.37 -35.95
C SER A 35 3.70 32.01 -37.10
N GLY A 36 3.30 31.10 -37.99
CA GLY A 36 4.09 30.74 -39.17
C GLY A 36 3.40 29.69 -40.04
N SER A 37 2.27 30.07 -40.64
CA SER A 37 1.38 29.24 -41.44
C SER A 37 2.06 28.67 -42.70
N ARG A 38 1.94 27.35 -42.91
CA ARG A 38 1.78 26.73 -44.24
C ARG A 38 0.78 25.58 -44.12
N ASP A 39 -0.32 25.73 -44.84
CA ASP A 39 -1.45 24.82 -44.95
C ASP A 39 -1.06 23.40 -45.37
N LEU A 40 -1.41 22.42 -44.55
CA LEU A 40 -1.81 21.09 -44.98
C LEU A 40 -2.98 20.64 -44.10
N THR A 41 -4.08 20.32 -44.77
CA THR A 41 -5.36 19.85 -44.23
C THR A 41 -5.21 18.76 -43.15
N PRO A 42 -5.86 18.88 -41.97
CA PRO A 42 -5.69 17.96 -40.86
C PRO A 42 -6.49 16.67 -41.06
N SER A 43 -5.79 15.54 -41.11
CA SER A 43 -6.36 14.24 -40.75
C SER A 43 -6.40 14.15 -39.22
N PRO A 44 -7.55 13.84 -38.58
CA PRO A 44 -7.62 13.75 -37.13
C PRO A 44 -7.00 12.42 -36.66
N SER A 45 -5.69 12.42 -36.42
CA SER A 45 -5.03 11.44 -35.55
C SER A 45 -5.25 11.85 -34.09
N THR A 46 -6.47 11.65 -33.61
CA THR A 46 -6.73 11.53 -32.18
C THR A 46 -6.42 10.07 -31.83
N SER A 47 -5.22 9.81 -31.31
CA SER A 47 -5.03 8.63 -30.47
C SER A 47 -5.51 9.05 -29.08
N PRO A 48 -6.75 8.73 -28.66
CA PRO A 48 -7.04 8.75 -27.24
C PRO A 48 -6.09 7.77 -26.58
N THR A 49 -5.51 8.15 -25.44
CA THR A 49 -5.04 7.19 -24.44
C THR A 49 -6.23 6.29 -24.17
N ALA A 50 -6.28 5.14 -24.86
CA ALA A 50 -7.38 4.22 -24.72
C ALA A 50 -7.35 3.75 -23.27
N ALA A 51 -8.30 4.26 -22.48
CA ALA A 51 -8.79 3.49 -21.36
C ALA A 51 -8.99 2.07 -21.89
N ALA A 52 -8.33 1.10 -21.27
CA ALA A 52 -8.55 -0.30 -21.60
C ALA A 52 -10.07 -0.51 -21.65
N PRO A 53 -10.60 -1.19 -22.69
CA PRO A 53 -12.04 -1.34 -22.83
C PRO A 53 -12.57 -1.96 -21.53
N THR A 54 -13.43 -1.24 -20.83
CA THR A 54 -14.29 -1.81 -19.78
C THR A 54 -15.12 -2.88 -20.47
N ARG A 55 -14.62 -4.12 -20.46
CA ARG A 55 -15.33 -5.28 -20.96
C ARG A 55 -16.52 -5.51 -20.02
N SER A 56 -17.69 -5.10 -20.46
CA SER A 56 -18.95 -5.42 -19.80
C SER A 56 -19.29 -6.87 -20.10
N TYR A 57 -19.32 -7.70 -19.07
CA TYR A 57 -19.67 -9.12 -19.14
C TYR A 57 -21.07 -9.32 -18.53
N PRO A 58 -21.83 -10.34 -18.96
CA PRO A 58 -23.12 -10.64 -18.35
C PRO A 58 -22.89 -11.09 -16.90
N GLY A 59 -23.29 -10.28 -15.93
CA GLY A 59 -23.27 -10.65 -14.51
C GLY A 59 -24.26 -11.79 -14.21
N LEU A 60 -24.25 -12.29 -12.98
CA LEU A 60 -25.19 -13.32 -12.50
C LEU A 60 -26.62 -13.06 -13.00
N PHE A 61 -27.33 -14.11 -13.41
CA PHE A 61 -28.74 -13.98 -13.75
C PHE A 61 -29.51 -13.39 -12.54
N PRO A 62 -30.45 -12.45 -12.75
CA PRO A 62 -31.14 -11.74 -11.68
C PRO A 62 -31.70 -12.64 -10.56
N GLU A 63 -32.14 -13.84 -10.88
CA GLU A 63 -32.68 -14.84 -9.95
C GLU A 63 -31.66 -15.42 -8.95
N TYR A 64 -30.36 -15.30 -9.24
CA TYR A 64 -29.26 -15.72 -8.35
C TYR A 64 -28.63 -14.55 -7.58
N ARG A 65 -28.97 -13.30 -7.92
CA ARG A 65 -28.50 -12.10 -7.22
C ARG A 65 -29.09 -12.06 -5.80
N GLY A 66 -28.26 -11.79 -4.80
CA GLY A 66 -28.67 -11.74 -3.37
C GLY A 66 -28.82 -13.10 -2.66
N LYS A 67 -28.76 -14.23 -3.39
CA LYS A 67 -28.67 -15.60 -2.83
C LYS A 67 -27.27 -16.21 -2.93
N PHE A 68 -26.32 -15.44 -3.45
CA PHE A 68 -25.06 -15.96 -3.93
C PHE A 68 -24.15 -16.46 -2.79
N HIS A 69 -24.28 -15.90 -1.58
CA HIS A 69 -23.40 -16.20 -0.43
C HIS A 69 -24.04 -16.19 0.99
N PRO A 70 -25.36 -16.40 1.20
CA PRO A 70 -26.00 -16.13 2.49
C PRO A 70 -25.55 -17.06 3.63
N ASN A 71 -24.83 -18.15 3.33
CA ASN A 71 -24.46 -19.16 4.29
C ASN A 71 -22.99 -19.11 4.74
N HIS A 72 -22.15 -18.28 4.11
CA HIS A 72 -20.76 -18.19 4.55
C HIS A 72 -20.66 -17.53 5.91
N THR A 73 -20.11 -18.25 6.88
CA THR A 73 -19.72 -17.69 8.17
C THR A 73 -18.32 -17.09 8.08
N ASP A 74 -17.95 -16.31 9.09
CA ASP A 74 -16.57 -15.93 9.34
C ASP A 74 -15.90 -15.02 8.28
N LEU A 75 -14.77 -15.39 7.67
CA LEU A 75 -14.17 -14.59 6.59
C LEU A 75 -15.06 -14.55 5.35
N GLY A 76 -15.67 -15.67 5.01
CA GLY A 76 -16.48 -15.81 3.79
C GLY A 76 -17.76 -14.99 3.85
N GLY A 77 -18.24 -14.63 5.04
CA GLY A 77 -19.41 -13.77 5.24
C GLY A 77 -19.13 -12.26 5.16
N ARG A 78 -17.86 -11.85 4.97
CA ARG A 78 -17.47 -10.43 4.90
C ARG A 78 -17.75 -9.82 3.54
N SER A 79 -17.74 -8.50 3.45
CA SER A 79 -17.82 -7.80 2.15
C SER A 79 -16.58 -8.06 1.29
N ASN A 80 -16.70 -7.88 -0.02
CA ASN A 80 -15.58 -8.03 -0.95
C ASN A 80 -14.47 -7.01 -0.67
N ALA A 81 -14.83 -5.78 -0.26
CA ALA A 81 -13.86 -4.75 0.12
C ALA A 81 -13.03 -5.14 1.36
N GLU A 82 -13.67 -5.76 2.36
CA GLU A 82 -12.97 -6.24 3.55
C GLU A 82 -12.03 -7.40 3.21
N LEU A 83 -12.47 -8.35 2.38
CA LEU A 83 -11.61 -9.45 1.92
C LEU A 83 -10.46 -8.97 1.03
N ALA A 84 -10.69 -7.97 0.17
CA ALA A 84 -9.63 -7.34 -0.63
C ALA A 84 -8.54 -6.71 0.25
N SER A 85 -8.90 -6.18 1.44
CA SER A 85 -7.94 -5.62 2.39
C SER A 85 -6.97 -6.65 3.02
N LEU A 86 -7.22 -7.95 2.80
CA LEU A 86 -6.34 -9.04 3.23
C LEU A 86 -5.25 -9.37 2.21
N LEU A 87 -5.39 -8.90 0.97
CA LEU A 87 -4.42 -9.16 -0.09
C LEU A 87 -3.12 -8.37 0.14
N PRO A 88 -1.97 -8.84 -0.39
CA PRO A 88 -0.73 -8.08 -0.37
C PRO A 88 -0.88 -6.71 -1.04
N VAL A 89 -0.17 -5.73 -0.51
CA VAL A 89 -0.12 -4.34 -1.03
C VAL A 89 1.19 -4.10 -1.78
N GLU A 90 1.33 -2.96 -2.45
CA GLU A 90 2.54 -2.60 -3.21
C GLU A 90 3.85 -2.81 -2.44
N ALA A 91 3.86 -2.50 -1.13
CA ALA A 91 5.00 -2.69 -0.25
C ALA A 91 5.43 -4.16 -0.04
N ASP A 92 4.54 -5.11 -0.29
CA ASP A 92 4.80 -6.55 -0.18
C ASP A 92 5.44 -7.11 -1.47
N PHE A 93 5.47 -6.34 -2.57
CA PHE A 93 6.06 -6.72 -3.85
C PHE A 93 7.47 -6.13 -4.03
N PRO A 94 8.28 -6.67 -4.96
CA PRO A 94 9.55 -6.05 -5.33
C PRO A 94 9.38 -4.63 -5.83
N ALA A 95 10.39 -3.79 -5.60
CA ALA A 95 10.39 -2.40 -6.06
C ALA A 95 10.50 -2.27 -7.59
N GLN A 96 10.97 -3.31 -8.29
CA GLN A 96 10.92 -3.36 -9.75
C GLN A 96 9.54 -3.85 -10.20
N GLY A 97 8.88 -3.07 -11.05
CA GLY A 97 7.54 -3.39 -11.55
C GLY A 97 6.49 -2.36 -11.15
N ALA A 98 5.23 -2.69 -11.40
CA ALA A 98 4.10 -1.82 -11.05
C ALA A 98 2.96 -2.64 -10.44
N THR A 99 2.56 -2.27 -9.23
CA THR A 99 1.40 -2.86 -8.56
C THR A 99 0.16 -2.02 -8.86
N ARG A 100 -0.92 -2.67 -9.31
CA ARG A 100 -2.19 -2.01 -9.60
C ARG A 100 -3.08 -2.00 -8.34
N PRO A 101 -4.00 -1.03 -8.21
CA PRO A 101 -5.04 -1.11 -7.18
C PRO A 101 -5.79 -2.45 -7.26
N PRO A 102 -6.25 -3.01 -6.11
CA PRO A 102 -7.01 -4.24 -6.11
C PRO A 102 -8.25 -4.15 -7.00
N ASP A 103 -8.45 -5.15 -7.85
CA ASP A 103 -9.68 -5.34 -8.60
C ASP A 103 -10.68 -6.07 -7.70
N ILE A 104 -11.82 -5.44 -7.40
CA ILE A 104 -12.80 -5.92 -6.41
C ILE A 104 -14.12 -6.18 -7.11
N ALA A 105 -14.65 -7.39 -6.99
CA ALA A 105 -15.97 -7.73 -7.50
C ALA A 105 -17.08 -6.97 -6.74
N ALA A 106 -18.19 -6.67 -7.39
CA ALA A 106 -19.34 -6.10 -6.69
C ALA A 106 -19.96 -7.12 -5.72
N ASP A 107 -20.43 -6.65 -4.56
CA ASP A 107 -21.03 -7.51 -3.52
C ASP A 107 -22.33 -8.18 -3.95
N ASP A 108 -23.04 -7.62 -4.94
CA ASP A 108 -24.25 -8.22 -5.53
C ASP A 108 -23.94 -9.30 -6.59
N GLY A 109 -22.65 -9.58 -6.80
CA GLY A 109 -22.12 -10.47 -7.83
C GLY A 109 -22.32 -9.95 -9.25
N SER A 110 -22.72 -8.68 -9.41
CA SER A 110 -22.64 -7.99 -10.70
C SER A 110 -21.18 -7.70 -11.03
N GLY A 111 -20.84 -7.67 -12.32
CA GLY A 111 -19.45 -7.45 -12.72
C GLY A 111 -18.48 -8.59 -12.36
N LEU A 112 -18.96 -9.72 -11.82
CA LEU A 112 -18.26 -11.00 -11.92
C LEU A 112 -18.15 -11.33 -13.40
N GLY A 113 -17.11 -10.79 -14.02
CA GLY A 113 -16.88 -10.94 -15.43
C GLY A 113 -16.63 -12.40 -15.75
N VAL A 114 -16.80 -12.72 -17.03
CA VAL A 114 -16.35 -13.99 -17.57
C VAL A 114 -14.81 -13.97 -17.60
N HIS A 115 -14.15 -14.00 -16.43
CA HIS A 115 -12.69 -13.94 -16.34
C HIS A 115 -12.09 -15.21 -16.92
N GLY A 116 -11.73 -15.16 -18.20
CA GLY A 116 -11.00 -16.25 -18.84
C GLY A 116 -11.87 -17.36 -19.44
N GLN A 117 -13.05 -17.04 -20.00
CA GLN A 117 -13.45 -17.78 -21.19
C GLN A 117 -12.39 -17.51 -22.26
N THR A 118 -11.45 -18.44 -22.36
CA THR A 118 -10.76 -18.64 -23.62
C THR A 118 -11.59 -19.62 -24.41
N ASP A 119 -12.03 -19.20 -25.59
CA ASP A 119 -12.48 -20.13 -26.62
C ASP A 119 -11.39 -21.19 -26.79
N GLY A 120 -11.75 -22.47 -26.65
CA GLY A 120 -10.78 -23.55 -26.69
C GLY A 120 -11.41 -24.93 -26.53
N GLU A 121 -10.76 -25.92 -27.12
CA GLU A 121 -11.11 -27.33 -26.97
C GLU A 121 -9.96 -28.04 -26.26
N THR A 122 -10.28 -29.04 -25.44
CA THR A 122 -9.30 -29.96 -24.87
C THR A 122 -9.56 -31.40 -25.28
N ARG A 123 -8.50 -32.21 -25.28
CA ARG A 123 -8.58 -33.66 -25.39
C ARG A 123 -7.94 -34.28 -24.14
N PRO A 124 -8.75 -34.89 -23.25
CA PRO A 124 -10.21 -35.03 -23.33
C PRO A 124 -10.97 -33.73 -22.95
N PRO A 125 -12.25 -33.55 -23.35
CA PRO A 125 -13.01 -32.29 -23.18
C PRO A 125 -13.20 -31.85 -21.72
N GLU A 126 -13.24 -32.79 -20.78
CA GLU A 126 -13.37 -32.51 -19.34
C GLU A 126 -12.14 -31.82 -18.73
N CYS A 127 -11.02 -31.74 -19.46
CA CYS A 127 -9.80 -31.07 -19.01
C CYS A 127 -9.76 -29.57 -19.36
N LEU A 128 -10.86 -29.00 -19.86
CA LEU A 128 -10.90 -27.60 -20.24
C LEU A 128 -10.75 -26.65 -19.04
N TYR A 129 -11.29 -27.03 -17.89
CA TYR A 129 -11.30 -26.21 -16.67
C TYR A 129 -10.79 -26.99 -15.46
N THR A 130 -9.74 -26.49 -14.82
CA THR A 130 -9.29 -27.01 -13.52
C THR A 130 -10.31 -26.62 -12.43
N PRO A 131 -10.53 -27.44 -11.38
CA PRO A 131 -11.58 -27.15 -10.40
C PRO A 131 -11.37 -25.84 -9.60
N PHE A 132 -10.12 -25.49 -9.29
CA PHE A 132 -9.78 -24.19 -8.70
C PHE A 132 -9.59 -23.10 -9.76
N GLY A 133 -9.14 -23.47 -10.96
CA GLY A 133 -8.73 -22.48 -11.94
C GLY A 133 -9.94 -21.79 -12.50
N LYS A 134 -10.00 -20.49 -12.19
CA LYS A 134 -10.96 -19.51 -12.69
C LYS A 134 -12.37 -20.05 -12.56
N SER A 135 -12.99 -19.77 -11.42
CA SER A 135 -14.41 -19.72 -11.08
C SER A 135 -15.40 -20.67 -11.82
N PHE A 136 -15.37 -20.89 -13.14
CA PHE A 136 -16.28 -21.63 -14.05
C PHE A 136 -16.33 -23.17 -13.93
N SER A 137 -15.84 -23.80 -12.86
CA SER A 137 -15.82 -25.26 -12.80
C SER A 137 -17.25 -25.82 -12.59
N ARG A 138 -17.88 -26.22 -13.70
CA ARG A 138 -19.21 -26.85 -13.73
C ARG A 138 -19.29 -28.08 -12.87
N THR A 139 -20.33 -28.14 -12.04
CA THR A 139 -20.67 -29.31 -11.26
C THR A 139 -21.60 -30.25 -12.05
N PRO A 140 -21.67 -31.55 -11.68
CA PRO A 140 -22.57 -32.50 -12.32
C PRO A 140 -24.06 -32.12 -12.23
N ASP A 141 -24.44 -31.28 -11.26
CA ASP A 141 -25.80 -30.78 -11.03
C ASP A 141 -26.13 -29.50 -11.81
N GLY A 142 -25.19 -28.97 -12.61
CA GLY A 142 -25.40 -27.82 -13.49
C GLY A 142 -25.18 -26.45 -12.86
N SER A 143 -24.64 -26.36 -11.63
CA SER A 143 -24.15 -25.08 -11.10
C SER A 143 -22.74 -24.76 -11.63
N ASP A 144 -22.49 -23.51 -11.98
CA ASP A 144 -21.33 -23.16 -12.81
C ASP A 144 -20.02 -22.88 -12.02
N TRP A 145 -19.95 -23.04 -10.68
CA TRP A 145 -18.79 -22.53 -9.92
C TRP A 145 -18.42 -23.28 -8.62
N ASN A 146 -17.14 -23.61 -8.42
CA ASN A 146 -16.60 -24.08 -7.13
C ASN A 146 -15.98 -22.97 -6.27
N LEU A 147 -15.39 -21.96 -6.93
CA LEU A 147 -14.83 -20.77 -6.31
C LEU A 147 -15.52 -19.52 -6.86
N TYR A 148 -15.71 -18.53 -5.99
CA TYR A 148 -16.27 -17.24 -6.33
C TYR A 148 -15.22 -16.16 -6.16
N TYR A 149 -14.91 -15.50 -7.26
CA TYR A 149 -13.97 -14.39 -7.28
C TYR A 149 -14.44 -13.27 -6.37
N VAL A 150 -13.54 -12.78 -5.52
CA VAL A 150 -13.81 -11.66 -4.62
C VAL A 150 -12.98 -10.46 -5.02
N ALA A 151 -11.66 -10.63 -5.04
CA ALA A 151 -10.73 -9.59 -5.43
C ALA A 151 -9.37 -10.17 -5.81
N SER A 152 -8.58 -9.38 -6.55
CA SER A 152 -7.18 -9.67 -6.81
C SER A 152 -6.29 -8.44 -6.80
N THR A 153 -5.04 -8.62 -6.38
CA THR A 153 -3.95 -7.67 -6.60
C THR A 153 -3.10 -8.15 -7.76
N PHE A 154 -2.84 -7.26 -8.72
CA PHE A 154 -2.01 -7.52 -9.89
C PHE A 154 -0.69 -6.75 -9.79
N HIS A 155 0.42 -7.46 -9.94
CA HIS A 155 1.75 -6.87 -10.03
C HIS A 155 2.40 -7.24 -11.36
N GLU A 156 2.77 -6.24 -12.14
CA GLU A 156 3.53 -6.38 -13.38
C GLU A 156 5.02 -6.44 -13.04
N ALA A 157 5.65 -7.59 -13.28
CA ALA A 157 7.04 -7.84 -12.94
C ALA A 157 7.96 -7.57 -14.14
N ASP A 158 9.13 -7.00 -13.89
CA ASP A 158 10.21 -6.80 -14.89
C ASP A 158 10.95 -8.14 -15.12
N PRO A 159 11.17 -8.60 -16.38
CA PRO A 159 10.83 -7.96 -17.67
C PRO A 159 9.37 -8.13 -18.11
N ASP A 160 8.95 -7.17 -18.95
CA ASP A 160 7.61 -7.08 -19.55
C ASP A 160 7.04 -8.44 -19.96
N GLY A 161 5.82 -8.73 -19.49
CA GLY A 161 5.11 -9.99 -19.72
C GLY A 161 5.11 -10.95 -18.53
N ASN A 162 5.94 -10.72 -17.51
CA ASN A 162 5.83 -11.41 -16.24
C ASN A 162 4.83 -10.70 -15.32
N HIS A 163 4.07 -11.49 -14.57
CA HIS A 163 3.12 -10.93 -13.64
C HIS A 163 2.88 -11.88 -12.48
N ILE A 164 2.43 -11.28 -11.38
CA ILE A 164 1.97 -11.96 -10.18
C ILE A 164 0.53 -11.53 -9.94
N ILE A 165 -0.34 -12.50 -9.66
CA ILE A 165 -1.72 -12.26 -9.27
C ILE A 165 -1.94 -12.91 -7.92
N VAL A 166 -2.40 -12.14 -6.95
CA VAL A 166 -2.82 -12.67 -5.65
C VAL A 166 -4.33 -12.49 -5.53
N THR A 167 -5.06 -13.59 -5.45
CA THR A 167 -6.52 -13.63 -5.49
C THR A 167 -7.09 -14.16 -4.18
N VAL A 168 -8.20 -13.58 -3.75
CA VAL A 168 -9.06 -14.15 -2.71
C VAL A 168 -10.38 -14.59 -3.33
N ASN A 169 -10.79 -15.81 -2.96
CA ASN A 169 -11.99 -16.46 -3.45
C ASN A 169 -12.83 -16.95 -2.27
N ARG A 170 -14.16 -16.93 -2.42
CA ARG A 170 -15.05 -17.72 -1.56
C ARG A 170 -15.21 -19.11 -2.15
N GLU A 171 -15.04 -20.13 -1.33
CA GLU A 171 -15.34 -21.48 -1.75
C GLU A 171 -16.81 -21.76 -1.56
N ARG A 172 -17.49 -22.30 -2.58
CA ARG A 172 -18.89 -22.69 -2.47
C ARG A 172 -19.06 -23.73 -1.35
N ASP A 173 -20.15 -23.65 -0.61
CA ASP A 173 -20.51 -24.67 0.38
C ASP A 173 -20.43 -26.09 -0.23
N ASN A 174 -19.69 -26.97 0.44
CA ASN A 174 -19.43 -28.37 0.02
C ASN A 174 -18.61 -28.54 -1.26
N ALA A 175 -18.12 -27.48 -1.90
CA ALA A 175 -17.02 -27.62 -2.85
C ALA A 175 -15.74 -27.83 -2.02
N ASP A 176 -15.14 -29.01 -2.06
CA ASP A 176 -13.77 -29.17 -1.57
C ASP A 176 -12.82 -29.01 -2.76
N VAL A 177 -12.46 -27.76 -3.07
CA VAL A 177 -11.75 -27.44 -4.30
C VAL A 177 -10.43 -28.20 -4.41
N PHE A 178 -9.74 -28.41 -3.29
CA PHE A 178 -8.46 -29.14 -3.24
C PHE A 178 -8.66 -30.62 -3.59
N ALA A 179 -9.66 -31.28 -3.01
CA ALA A 179 -9.96 -32.67 -3.32
C ALA A 179 -10.45 -32.84 -4.77
N LEU A 180 -11.25 -31.90 -5.27
CA LEU A 180 -11.70 -31.87 -6.66
C LEU A 180 -10.49 -31.73 -7.60
N THR A 181 -9.56 -30.81 -7.33
CA THR A 181 -8.35 -30.62 -8.14
C THR A 181 -7.42 -31.83 -8.09
N SER A 182 -7.19 -32.43 -6.91
CA SER A 182 -6.42 -33.67 -6.81
C SER A 182 -7.05 -34.82 -7.63
N THR A 183 -8.38 -34.88 -7.71
CA THR A 183 -9.08 -35.87 -8.52
C THR A 183 -8.98 -35.57 -10.01
N TRP A 184 -9.10 -34.29 -10.38
CA TRP A 184 -8.97 -33.82 -11.75
C TRP A 184 -7.57 -34.12 -12.30
N ILE A 185 -6.51 -33.85 -11.55
CA ILE A 185 -5.11 -34.09 -11.98
C ILE A 185 -4.83 -35.57 -12.30
N LYS A 186 -5.49 -36.52 -11.61
CA LYS A 186 -5.34 -37.94 -11.93
C LYS A 186 -5.84 -38.29 -13.34
N LYS A 187 -6.76 -37.49 -13.89
CA LYS A 187 -7.34 -37.68 -15.23
C LYS A 187 -6.76 -36.71 -16.27
N CYS A 188 -6.49 -35.48 -15.84
CA CYS A 188 -6.18 -34.33 -16.68
C CYS A 188 -4.79 -33.74 -16.41
N GLY A 189 -3.91 -34.45 -15.71
CA GLY A 189 -2.52 -34.01 -15.51
C GLY A 189 -1.71 -33.94 -16.81
N GLN A 190 -2.19 -34.57 -17.88
CA GLN A 190 -1.66 -34.43 -19.24
C GLN A 190 -2.83 -34.39 -20.23
N TYR A 191 -2.88 -33.36 -21.07
CA TYR A 191 -3.95 -33.19 -22.07
C TYR A 191 -3.51 -32.27 -23.20
N ASP A 192 -4.21 -32.33 -24.33
CA ASP A 192 -3.98 -31.41 -25.45
C ASP A 192 -5.01 -30.28 -25.43
N LYS A 193 -4.61 -29.08 -25.85
CA LYS A 193 -5.46 -27.88 -25.92
C LYS A 193 -5.31 -27.16 -27.26
N ALA A 194 -6.43 -26.69 -27.82
CA ALA A 194 -6.50 -25.86 -29.02
C ALA A 194 -7.18 -24.50 -28.73
N PHE A 195 -6.83 -23.46 -29.50
CA PHE A 195 -7.40 -22.11 -29.40
C PHE A 195 -7.78 -21.50 -30.76
N PRO A 196 -9.04 -21.56 -31.23
CA PRO A 196 -10.25 -21.96 -30.48
C PRO A 196 -10.65 -23.45 -30.63
N THR A 197 -10.21 -24.16 -31.67
CA THR A 197 -10.67 -25.55 -31.94
C THR A 197 -9.58 -26.38 -32.62
N PHE A 198 -9.61 -27.71 -32.41
CA PHE A 198 -8.72 -28.63 -33.13
C PHE A 198 -9.08 -28.80 -34.61
N ALA A 199 -10.26 -28.36 -35.03
CA ALA A 199 -10.73 -28.45 -36.42
C ALA A 199 -10.08 -27.43 -37.37
N GLN A 200 -9.36 -26.43 -36.83
CA GLN A 200 -8.70 -25.37 -37.60
C GLN A 200 -7.16 -25.54 -37.55
N PRO A 201 -6.52 -26.03 -38.63
CA PRO A 201 -5.08 -26.31 -38.63
C PRO A 201 -4.19 -25.05 -38.55
N GLU A 202 -4.76 -23.85 -38.76
CA GLU A 202 -4.06 -22.58 -38.53
C GLU A 202 -3.87 -22.21 -37.03
N VAL A 203 -4.53 -22.92 -36.12
CA VAL A 203 -4.48 -22.69 -34.67
C VAL A 203 -3.27 -23.36 -34.02
N ARG A 204 -2.67 -22.75 -32.99
CA ARG A 204 -1.60 -23.39 -32.21
C ARG A 204 -2.17 -24.40 -31.24
N ASN A 205 -1.86 -25.68 -31.45
CA ASN A 205 -2.16 -26.73 -30.49
C ASN A 205 -1.02 -26.84 -29.49
N ARG A 206 -1.38 -27.19 -28.25
CA ARG A 206 -0.41 -27.33 -27.16
C ARG A 206 -0.67 -28.61 -26.40
N HIS A 207 0.40 -29.26 -25.99
CA HIS A 207 0.37 -30.29 -24.98
C HIS A 207 0.59 -29.61 -23.64
N VAL A 208 -0.27 -29.91 -22.67
CA VAL A 208 -0.23 -29.34 -21.32
C VAL A 208 0.09 -30.43 -20.33
N THR A 209 1.02 -30.16 -19.42
CA THR A 209 1.34 -30.99 -18.27
C THR A 209 1.09 -30.21 -17.00
N ASP A 210 0.16 -30.70 -16.20
CA ASP A 210 -0.27 -30.12 -14.95
C ASP A 210 0.09 -31.03 -13.77
N THR A 211 0.52 -30.43 -12.67
CA THR A 211 0.70 -31.14 -11.40
C THR A 211 -0.01 -30.40 -10.26
N PHE A 212 -0.44 -31.14 -9.24
CA PHE A 212 -0.99 -30.58 -8.03
C PHE A 212 -0.63 -31.44 -6.83
N ALA A 213 0.04 -30.86 -5.84
CA ALA A 213 0.48 -31.58 -4.66
C ALA A 213 0.45 -30.69 -3.40
N PRO A 214 0.40 -31.29 -2.19
CA PRO A 214 0.61 -30.55 -0.96
C PRO A 214 1.97 -29.83 -0.97
N GLY A 215 1.93 -28.54 -0.64
CA GLY A 215 3.10 -27.69 -0.42
C GLY A 215 3.53 -27.67 1.06
N PRO A 216 4.41 -26.72 1.44
CA PRO A 216 4.77 -26.53 2.83
C PRO A 216 3.56 -26.09 3.68
N THR A 217 3.54 -26.48 4.95
CA THR A 217 2.61 -25.87 5.93
C THR A 217 3.18 -24.51 6.33
N VAL A 218 2.37 -23.46 6.23
CA VAL A 218 2.73 -22.09 6.60
C VAL A 218 1.84 -21.64 7.74
N ASP A 219 2.44 -21.37 8.89
CA ASP A 219 1.72 -20.93 10.10
C ASP A 219 0.50 -21.83 10.44
N GLY A 220 0.70 -23.15 10.33
CA GLY A 220 -0.32 -24.17 10.59
C GLY A 220 -1.36 -24.37 9.47
N VAL A 221 -1.27 -23.63 8.36
CA VAL A 221 -2.14 -23.78 7.18
C VAL A 221 -1.45 -24.63 6.12
N GLN A 222 -2.11 -25.69 5.66
CA GLN A 222 -1.64 -26.50 4.54
C GLN A 222 -1.77 -25.72 3.23
N THR A 223 -0.65 -25.53 2.52
CA THR A 223 -0.66 -24.97 1.17
C THR A 223 -0.65 -26.09 0.12
N TYR A 224 -1.01 -25.75 -1.12
CA TYR A 224 -0.92 -26.65 -2.27
C TYR A 224 -0.23 -25.94 -3.42
N VAL A 225 0.55 -26.69 -4.20
CA VAL A 225 1.28 -26.18 -5.34
C VAL A 225 0.69 -26.80 -6.59
N TYR A 226 0.20 -25.96 -7.49
CA TYR A 226 -0.13 -26.30 -8.86
C TYR A 226 0.95 -25.77 -9.80
N THR A 227 1.37 -26.59 -10.76
CA THR A 227 2.21 -26.14 -11.87
C THR A 227 1.57 -26.56 -13.18
N SER A 228 1.62 -25.67 -14.17
CA SER A 228 1.19 -25.94 -15.54
C SER A 228 2.36 -25.62 -16.46
N ALA A 229 2.73 -26.56 -17.33
CA ALA A 229 3.71 -26.35 -18.39
C ALA A 229 3.07 -26.71 -19.73
N SER A 230 3.24 -25.84 -20.73
CA SER A 230 2.73 -26.09 -22.08
C SER A 230 3.84 -26.12 -23.12
N THR A 231 3.79 -27.11 -24.01
CA THR A 231 4.67 -27.26 -25.17
C THR A 231 3.85 -27.19 -26.45
N ASP A 232 4.29 -26.40 -27.43
CA ASP A 232 3.62 -26.33 -28.74
C ASP A 232 3.68 -27.72 -29.41
N LEU A 233 2.53 -28.24 -29.86
CA LEU A 233 2.41 -29.50 -30.61
C LEU A 233 2.64 -29.32 -32.12
N ASP A 234 2.60 -28.06 -32.59
CA ASP A 234 2.74 -27.73 -34.00
C ASP A 234 4.20 -27.96 -34.46
N ASP A 235 4.36 -28.93 -35.36
CA ASP A 235 5.60 -29.22 -36.07
C ASP A 235 5.96 -28.08 -37.05
N ALA A 236 7.20 -28.03 -37.52
CA ALA A 236 7.79 -26.97 -38.36
C ALA A 236 7.06 -26.65 -39.70
N SER A 237 5.94 -27.30 -39.99
CA SER A 237 5.11 -27.16 -41.19
C SER A 237 4.21 -25.92 -41.23
N ALA A 238 4.01 -25.24 -40.09
CA ALA A 238 3.07 -24.10 -40.01
C ALA A 238 3.71 -22.70 -40.12
N SER A 239 5.02 -22.58 -40.37
CA SER A 239 5.73 -21.27 -40.43
C SER A 239 5.61 -20.40 -39.15
N LYS A 240 5.13 -20.97 -38.04
CA LYS A 240 4.91 -20.27 -36.76
C LYS A 240 6.19 -20.31 -35.93
N GLN A 241 6.68 -19.16 -35.46
CA GLN A 241 7.85 -19.15 -34.57
C GLN A 241 7.54 -19.88 -33.25
N PRO A 242 8.43 -20.73 -32.73
CA PRO A 242 8.26 -21.37 -31.43
C PRO A 242 8.03 -20.33 -30.33
N SER A 243 7.01 -20.52 -29.50
CA SER A 243 6.75 -19.59 -28.38
C SER A 243 7.49 -19.98 -27.09
N GLY A 244 8.23 -21.09 -27.11
CA GLY A 244 8.91 -21.68 -25.95
C GLY A 244 7.96 -22.47 -25.06
N VAL A 245 8.50 -23.14 -24.04
CA VAL A 245 7.70 -23.69 -22.94
C VAL A 245 7.19 -22.51 -22.13
N ARG A 246 5.87 -22.43 -21.93
CA ARG A 246 5.27 -21.47 -21.00
C ARG A 246 4.85 -22.21 -19.75
N GLY A 247 5.45 -21.84 -18.63
CA GLY A 247 5.11 -22.36 -17.32
C GLY A 247 4.35 -21.35 -16.46
N GLN A 248 3.57 -21.87 -15.53
CA GLN A 248 2.86 -21.12 -14.51
C GLN A 248 2.96 -21.90 -13.20
N ARG A 249 3.12 -21.18 -12.09
CA ARG A 249 3.05 -21.71 -10.73
C ARG A 249 1.92 -21.03 -9.99
N ILE A 250 1.06 -21.80 -9.36
CA ILE A 250 -0.05 -21.31 -8.55
C ILE A 250 0.03 -21.97 -7.17
N LEU A 251 0.06 -21.16 -6.13
CA LEU A 251 -0.05 -21.62 -4.75
C LEU A 251 -1.49 -21.43 -4.29
N LEU A 252 -2.04 -22.40 -3.57
CA LEU A 252 -3.37 -22.34 -2.98
C LEU A 252 -3.34 -22.59 -1.48
N ALA A 253 -4.16 -21.87 -0.73
CA ALA A 253 -4.37 -22.12 0.69
C ALA A 253 -5.81 -21.80 1.10
N ARG A 254 -6.42 -22.69 1.89
CA ARG A 254 -7.70 -22.42 2.57
C ARG A 254 -7.40 -21.84 3.94
N VAL A 255 -7.84 -20.61 4.20
CA VAL A 255 -7.72 -19.99 5.52
C VAL A 255 -9.12 -19.62 5.99
N ARG A 256 -9.52 -20.20 7.13
CA ARG A 256 -10.90 -20.11 7.63
C ARG A 256 -11.86 -20.57 6.52
N SER A 257 -12.73 -19.71 6.00
CA SER A 257 -13.74 -20.05 5.00
C SER A 257 -13.51 -19.39 3.63
N VAL A 258 -12.28 -19.00 3.32
CA VAL A 258 -11.89 -18.44 2.01
C VAL A 258 -10.65 -19.15 1.46
N VAL A 259 -10.48 -19.11 0.15
CA VAL A 259 -9.35 -19.69 -0.57
C VAL A 259 -8.52 -18.57 -1.18
N PHE A 260 -7.22 -18.60 -0.94
CA PHE A 260 -6.27 -17.68 -1.53
C PHE A 260 -5.46 -18.38 -2.62
N GLU A 261 -5.17 -17.63 -3.68
CA GLU A 261 -4.35 -18.07 -4.80
C GLU A 261 -3.22 -17.07 -5.04
N VAL A 262 -2.00 -17.56 -5.19
CA VAL A 262 -0.84 -16.77 -5.61
C VAL A 262 -0.30 -17.36 -6.90
N GLU A 263 -0.56 -16.69 -8.00
CA GLU A 263 -0.19 -17.07 -9.36
C GLU A 263 1.03 -16.27 -9.82
N GLY A 264 2.00 -16.94 -10.43
CA GLY A 264 3.11 -16.31 -11.13
C GLY A 264 3.46 -17.03 -12.42
N THR A 265 3.98 -16.29 -13.39
CA THR A 265 4.61 -16.88 -14.59
C THR A 265 5.91 -17.60 -14.22
N ASP A 266 6.37 -18.52 -15.06
CA ASP A 266 7.58 -19.34 -14.86
C ASP A 266 8.88 -18.58 -14.57
N ARG A 267 8.97 -17.29 -14.92
CA ARG A 267 10.14 -16.45 -14.62
C ARG A 267 10.06 -15.75 -13.26
N VAL A 268 8.92 -15.79 -12.59
CA VAL A 268 8.80 -15.22 -11.25
C VAL A 268 9.51 -16.11 -10.24
N ASP A 269 10.26 -15.49 -9.33
CA ASP A 269 10.95 -16.19 -8.26
C ASP A 269 9.96 -17.00 -7.39
N ALA A 270 10.27 -18.28 -7.20
CA ALA A 270 9.42 -19.18 -6.43
C ALA A 270 9.35 -18.76 -4.95
N GLY A 271 10.44 -18.25 -4.37
CA GLY A 271 10.50 -17.77 -3.00
C GLY A 271 9.60 -16.56 -2.77
N LEU A 272 9.52 -15.65 -3.74
CA LEU A 272 8.60 -14.52 -3.71
C LEU A 272 7.14 -14.96 -3.67
N LEU A 273 6.73 -15.93 -4.50
CA LEU A 273 5.36 -16.46 -4.45
C LEU A 273 5.05 -17.09 -3.10
N ASP A 274 6.00 -17.84 -2.53
CA ASP A 274 5.86 -18.45 -1.20
C ASP A 274 5.75 -17.39 -0.10
N GLN A 275 6.52 -16.30 -0.19
CA GLN A 275 6.42 -15.15 0.72
C GLN A 275 5.05 -14.46 0.62
N LEU A 276 4.55 -14.20 -0.59
CA LEU A 276 3.24 -13.57 -0.79
C LEU A 276 2.10 -14.46 -0.26
N MET A 277 2.20 -15.79 -0.43
CA MET A 277 1.26 -16.73 0.16
C MET A 277 1.32 -16.67 1.69
N ALA A 278 2.52 -16.64 2.28
CA ALA A 278 2.69 -16.51 3.72
C ALA A 278 2.10 -15.19 4.27
N THR A 279 2.33 -14.07 3.60
CA THR A 279 1.74 -12.76 3.94
C THR A 279 0.22 -12.83 3.91
N THR A 280 -0.35 -13.46 2.88
CA THR A 280 -1.80 -13.59 2.71
C THR A 280 -2.42 -14.46 3.81
N ILE A 281 -1.78 -15.60 4.13
CA ILE A 281 -2.18 -16.46 5.25
C ILE A 281 -2.13 -15.71 6.57
N ALA A 282 -1.05 -14.97 6.84
CA ALA A 282 -0.90 -14.17 8.05
C ALA A 282 -2.01 -13.12 8.15
N ASN A 283 -2.28 -12.36 7.08
CA ASN A 283 -3.34 -11.36 7.04
C ASN A 283 -4.71 -11.97 7.35
N ALA A 284 -5.03 -13.11 6.73
CA ALA A 284 -6.32 -13.79 6.89
C ALA A 284 -6.51 -14.43 8.28
N LYS A 285 -5.46 -15.04 8.83
CA LYS A 285 -5.49 -15.59 10.20
C LYS A 285 -5.71 -14.51 11.24
N HIS A 286 -5.05 -13.37 11.07
CA HIS A 286 -5.15 -12.26 12.01
C HIS A 286 -6.37 -11.38 11.75
N ALA A 287 -7.18 -11.60 10.70
CA ALA A 287 -8.35 -10.78 10.40
C ALA A 287 -9.32 -10.72 11.60
N PRO A 288 -9.79 -9.52 11.99
CA PRO A 288 -10.49 -9.33 13.27
C PRO A 288 -11.77 -10.16 13.31
N PRO A 289 -12.26 -10.62 14.46
CA PRO A 289 -13.54 -11.32 14.53
C PRO A 289 -14.72 -10.40 14.11
N PRO A 290 -15.94 -10.94 13.95
CA PRO A 290 -17.12 -10.14 13.66
C PRO A 290 -17.30 -8.94 14.62
N PRO A 291 -17.90 -7.81 14.17
CA PRO A 291 -17.90 -6.55 14.93
C PRO A 291 -18.41 -6.66 16.38
N ASP A 292 -19.43 -7.48 16.61
CA ASP A 292 -20.05 -7.74 17.93
C ASP A 292 -19.06 -8.34 18.94
N GLN A 293 -18.12 -9.16 18.47
CA GLN A 293 -17.05 -9.73 19.30
C GLN A 293 -15.83 -8.81 19.37
N ASN A 294 -15.65 -7.97 18.34
CA ASN A 294 -14.45 -7.17 18.16
C ASN A 294 -14.37 -5.99 19.13
N ALA A 295 -15.49 -5.36 19.49
CA ALA A 295 -15.49 -4.22 20.42
C ALA A 295 -14.92 -4.61 21.81
N GLY A 296 -15.35 -5.75 22.36
CA GLY A 296 -14.84 -6.26 23.64
C GLY A 296 -13.35 -6.65 23.57
N ARG A 297 -12.92 -7.24 22.45
CA ARG A 297 -11.52 -7.58 22.19
C ARG A 297 -10.63 -6.33 22.16
N LEU A 298 -11.03 -5.30 21.42
CA LEU A 298 -10.31 -4.02 21.35
C LEU A 298 -10.24 -3.30 22.71
N ALA A 299 -11.23 -3.49 23.58
CA ALA A 299 -11.21 -2.97 24.94
C ALA A 299 -10.24 -3.70 25.87
N ALA A 300 -9.88 -4.95 25.56
CA ALA A 300 -8.98 -5.76 26.35
C ALA A 300 -7.49 -5.60 25.98
N LEU A 301 -7.19 -5.05 24.80
CA LEU A 301 -5.81 -4.78 24.37
C LEU A 301 -5.17 -3.64 25.19
N PRO A 302 -3.87 -3.70 25.49
CA PRO A 302 -3.16 -2.60 26.14
C PRO A 302 -3.10 -1.36 25.24
N THR A 303 -2.85 -0.20 25.84
CA THR A 303 -2.63 1.03 25.09
C THR A 303 -1.20 1.10 24.56
N CYS A 304 -0.99 1.62 23.35
CA CYS A 304 0.33 1.61 22.71
C CYS A 304 1.39 2.49 23.41
N ASP A 305 1.00 3.40 24.29
CA ASP A 305 1.91 4.16 25.15
C ASP A 305 2.54 3.32 26.28
N THR A 306 1.91 2.21 26.64
CA THR A 306 2.36 1.28 27.70
C THR A 306 2.86 -0.07 27.17
N ALA A 307 2.73 -0.31 25.86
CA ALA A 307 3.17 -1.54 25.23
C ALA A 307 4.71 -1.69 25.31
N PRO A 308 5.22 -2.89 25.66
CA PRO A 308 6.64 -3.11 25.81
C PRO A 308 7.33 -3.11 24.45
N THR A 309 8.05 -2.04 24.11
CA THR A 309 8.92 -2.04 22.92
C THR A 309 10.20 -2.83 23.19
N GLN A 310 10.64 -3.64 22.22
CA GLN A 310 11.89 -4.40 22.29
C GLN A 310 12.88 -3.93 21.21
N PRO A 311 13.67 -2.87 21.47
CA PRO A 311 14.66 -2.39 20.53
C PRO A 311 15.68 -3.48 20.19
N GLY A 312 15.83 -3.79 18.89
CA GLY A 312 16.84 -4.72 18.38
C GLY A 312 16.36 -6.13 18.04
N ASN A 313 15.09 -6.47 18.30
CA ASN A 313 14.48 -7.68 17.75
C ASN A 313 13.69 -7.32 16.47
N PRO A 314 14.13 -7.75 15.28
CA PRO A 314 13.44 -7.44 14.02
C PRO A 314 12.23 -8.36 13.77
N GLN A 315 11.96 -9.35 14.63
CA GLN A 315 10.86 -10.29 14.41
C GLN A 315 9.50 -9.70 14.77
N ALA A 316 8.46 -10.15 14.07
CA ALA A 316 7.07 -9.87 14.43
C ALA A 316 6.77 -10.49 15.81
N ASP A 317 6.14 -9.71 16.70
CA ASP A 317 5.82 -10.14 18.06
C ASP A 317 4.35 -9.81 18.37
N PRO A 318 3.45 -10.81 18.44
CA PRO A 318 2.05 -10.60 18.81
C PRO A 318 1.87 -9.92 20.18
N ALA A 319 2.86 -9.94 21.07
CA ALA A 319 2.80 -9.22 22.34
C ALA A 319 2.84 -7.69 22.18
N LEU A 320 3.15 -7.18 20.98
CA LEU A 320 3.04 -5.76 20.64
C LEU A 320 1.63 -5.31 20.27
N ASP A 321 0.67 -6.24 20.11
CA ASP A 321 -0.70 -5.86 19.75
C ASP A 321 -1.28 -4.88 20.78
N CYS A 322 -1.60 -3.67 20.33
CA CYS A 322 -2.01 -2.57 21.20
C CYS A 322 -3.05 -1.69 20.51
N THR A 323 -3.70 -0.83 21.29
CA THR A 323 -4.67 0.15 20.77
C THR A 323 -4.27 1.59 21.02
N ILE A 324 -4.66 2.45 20.09
CA ILE A 324 -4.64 3.90 20.22
C ILE A 324 -6.07 4.38 20.02
N ARG A 325 -6.56 5.24 20.91
CA ARG A 325 -7.95 5.72 20.88
C ARG A 325 -7.94 7.23 20.70
N THR A 326 -8.77 7.72 19.80
CA THR A 326 -8.92 9.16 19.64
C THR A 326 -9.58 9.79 20.87
N SER A 327 -9.10 10.98 21.22
CA SER A 327 -9.65 11.84 22.27
C SER A 327 -10.55 12.95 21.71
N ASP A 328 -10.63 13.07 20.38
CA ASP A 328 -11.42 14.06 19.63
C ASP A 328 -12.95 13.84 19.64
N GLY A 329 -13.42 12.77 20.29
CA GLY A 329 -14.83 12.40 20.36
C GLY A 329 -15.36 11.62 19.15
N SER A 330 -14.53 11.34 18.13
CA SER A 330 -14.92 10.44 17.02
C SER A 330 -15.11 8.99 17.48
N GLY A 331 -14.41 8.58 18.55
CA GLY A 331 -14.44 7.22 19.05
C GLY A 331 -13.73 6.21 18.14
N VAL A 332 -12.88 6.70 17.22
CA VAL A 332 -12.03 5.87 16.37
C VAL A 332 -10.98 5.14 17.22
N ILE A 333 -10.75 3.87 16.90
CA ILE A 333 -9.77 3.01 17.54
C ILE A 333 -8.80 2.51 16.48
N PHE A 334 -7.52 2.73 16.69
CA PHE A 334 -6.45 2.12 15.92
C PHE A 334 -5.95 0.89 16.67
N GLU A 335 -5.96 -0.27 16.02
CA GLU A 335 -5.27 -1.46 16.48
C GLU A 335 -3.94 -1.55 15.74
N VAL A 336 -2.83 -1.46 16.47
CA VAL A 336 -1.49 -1.66 15.92
C VAL A 336 -1.12 -3.12 16.15
N LEU A 337 -0.85 -3.84 15.06
CA LEU A 337 -0.48 -5.26 15.13
C LEU A 337 1.03 -5.43 15.17
N GLY A 338 1.48 -6.29 16.08
CA GLY A 338 2.81 -6.85 16.10
C GLY A 338 3.00 -7.98 15.08
N THR A 339 1.92 -8.69 14.75
CA THR A 339 1.89 -9.72 13.69
C THR A 339 0.57 -9.66 12.89
N PRO A 340 0.61 -9.55 11.55
CA PRO A 340 1.77 -9.19 10.74
C PRO A 340 2.20 -7.75 11.02
N ALA A 341 3.51 -7.55 11.24
CA ALA A 341 4.07 -6.23 11.54
C ALA A 341 3.72 -5.21 10.44
N GLY A 342 3.53 -3.95 10.84
CA GLY A 342 3.20 -2.87 9.89
C GLY A 342 1.73 -2.80 9.52
N THR A 343 0.88 -3.52 10.23
CA THR A 343 -0.58 -3.40 10.05
C THR A 343 -1.15 -2.52 11.16
N ILE A 344 -1.91 -1.50 10.76
CA ILE A 344 -2.75 -0.73 11.66
C ILE A 344 -4.17 -0.84 11.15
N ARG A 345 -5.09 -1.36 11.96
CA ARG A 345 -6.51 -1.41 11.60
C ARG A 345 -7.25 -0.27 12.26
N VAL A 346 -8.11 0.39 11.49
CA VAL A 346 -8.94 1.48 11.95
C VAL A 346 -10.34 0.92 12.17
N PHE A 347 -10.89 1.16 13.36
CA PHE A 347 -12.22 0.73 13.77
C PHE A 347 -13.04 1.93 14.21
N HIS A 348 -14.35 1.86 13.96
CA HIS A 348 -15.31 2.69 14.68
C HIS A 348 -15.46 2.19 16.12
N GLY A 349 -15.99 3.04 17.01
CA GLY A 349 -16.17 2.70 18.43
C GLY A 349 -17.09 1.48 18.68
N ASN A 350 -17.90 1.08 17.70
CA ASN A 350 -18.75 -0.13 17.75
C ASN A 350 -18.01 -1.43 17.39
N GLY A 351 -16.71 -1.37 17.06
CA GLY A 351 -15.90 -2.54 16.69
C GLY A 351 -15.91 -2.89 15.20
N THR A 352 -16.64 -2.17 14.35
CA THR A 352 -16.61 -2.38 12.89
C THR A 352 -15.32 -1.81 12.31
N GLN A 353 -14.60 -2.60 11.50
CA GLN A 353 -13.40 -2.14 10.79
C GLN A 353 -13.78 -1.17 9.67
N SER A 354 -13.18 0.01 9.64
CA SER A 354 -13.40 1.03 8.60
C SER A 354 -12.30 1.04 7.55
N GLN A 355 -11.07 0.68 7.93
CA GLN A 355 -9.88 0.71 7.08
C GLN A 355 -8.76 -0.19 7.65
N SER A 356 -7.87 -0.63 6.77
CA SER A 356 -6.58 -1.23 7.15
C SER A 356 -5.46 -0.39 6.51
N ILE A 357 -4.50 0.05 7.32
CA ILE A 357 -3.31 0.80 6.93
C ILE A 357 -2.13 -0.16 6.98
N ARG A 358 -1.36 -0.22 5.88
CA ARG A 358 -0.15 -1.04 5.76
C ARG A 358 1.06 -0.14 5.63
N VAL A 359 1.98 -0.29 6.58
CA VAL A 359 3.19 0.52 6.71
C VAL A 359 4.36 -0.27 6.15
N PRO A 360 5.03 0.20 5.08
CA PRO A 360 6.22 -0.45 4.56
C PRO A 360 7.37 -0.37 5.58
N HIS A 361 8.11 -1.46 5.74
CA HIS A 361 9.30 -1.53 6.60
C HIS A 361 9.07 -0.95 8.02
N PRO A 362 8.04 -1.43 8.74
CA PRO A 362 7.63 -0.84 10.01
C PRO A 362 8.72 -1.00 11.07
N ILE A 363 8.92 0.01 11.90
CA ILE A 363 9.83 -0.03 13.04
C ILE A 363 9.08 -0.07 14.38
N PHE A 364 7.89 -0.69 14.42
CA PHE A 364 7.01 -0.75 15.59
C PHE A 364 7.67 -1.36 16.84
N GLN A 365 8.65 -2.23 16.64
CA GLN A 365 9.50 -2.77 17.73
C GLN A 365 10.34 -1.70 18.44
N GLN A 366 10.63 -0.59 17.76
CA GLN A 366 11.39 0.54 18.29
C GLN A 366 10.48 1.72 18.67
N ARG A 367 9.53 2.06 17.79
CA ARG A 367 8.64 3.20 17.91
C ARG A 367 7.25 2.85 17.41
N LEU A 368 6.28 2.86 18.33
CA LEU A 368 4.87 2.68 18.00
C LEU A 368 4.26 3.99 17.48
N PRO A 369 3.23 3.91 16.62
CA PRO A 369 2.44 5.06 16.21
C PRO A 369 1.77 5.75 17.42
N PHE A 370 1.42 7.02 17.27
CA PHE A 370 0.72 7.79 18.30
C PHE A 370 -0.19 8.85 17.68
N LEU A 371 -1.10 9.39 18.48
CA LEU A 371 -2.00 10.47 18.06
C LEU A 371 -1.47 11.83 18.50
N GLN A 372 -1.70 12.84 17.66
CA GLN A 372 -1.42 14.24 17.98
C GLN A 372 -2.37 15.12 17.17
N ASP A 373 -3.08 16.03 17.85
CA ASP A 373 -3.74 17.17 17.21
C ASP A 373 -2.67 18.20 16.84
N LEU A 374 -2.30 18.26 15.56
CA LEU A 374 -1.20 19.11 15.10
C LEU A 374 -1.62 20.55 14.86
N ASP A 375 -2.82 20.80 14.31
CA ASP A 375 -3.33 22.13 13.96
C ASP A 375 -4.35 22.71 14.96
N GLN A 376 -4.51 22.05 16.11
CA GLN A 376 -5.39 22.44 17.22
C GLN A 376 -6.85 22.62 16.79
N ASP A 377 -7.29 21.84 15.80
CA ASP A 377 -8.69 21.81 15.35
C ASP A 377 -9.55 20.84 16.17
N LYS A 378 -8.94 20.19 17.18
CA LYS A 378 -9.46 19.14 18.05
C LYS A 378 -9.54 17.76 17.40
N ARG A 379 -9.22 17.60 16.13
CA ARG A 379 -9.10 16.30 15.46
C ARG A 379 -7.64 15.86 15.56
N GLU A 380 -7.43 14.58 15.81
CA GLU A 380 -6.08 14.06 15.97
C GLU A 380 -5.58 13.41 14.68
N GLU A 381 -4.33 13.69 14.34
CA GLU A 381 -3.59 12.95 13.31
C GLU A 381 -2.93 11.71 13.90
N LEU A 382 -3.00 10.60 13.16
CA LEU A 382 -2.18 9.42 13.42
C LEU A 382 -0.78 9.66 12.85
N LEU A 383 0.23 9.65 13.72
CA LEU A 383 1.63 9.74 13.36
C LEU A 383 2.27 8.36 13.39
N ILE A 384 2.71 7.89 12.22
CA ILE A 384 3.38 6.59 12.06
C ILE A 384 4.87 6.84 11.92
N VAL A 385 5.66 6.39 12.91
CA VAL A 385 7.12 6.54 12.89
C VAL A 385 7.73 5.48 11.96
N THR A 386 8.37 5.94 10.88
CA THR A 386 8.95 5.06 9.85
C THR A 386 10.48 4.98 9.92
N ALA A 387 11.13 5.97 10.53
CA ALA A 387 12.56 5.92 10.84
C ALA A 387 12.89 6.78 12.06
N THR A 388 13.98 6.43 12.76
CA THR A 388 14.53 7.24 13.86
C THR A 388 15.96 7.69 13.53
N GLY A 389 16.26 8.96 13.70
CA GLY A 389 17.61 9.50 13.65
C GLY A 389 17.98 10.07 15.00
N ASP A 390 18.47 9.26 15.94
CA ASP A 390 18.91 9.74 17.26
C ASP A 390 20.19 10.61 17.13
N PRO A 391 20.25 11.86 17.64
CA PRO A 391 19.23 12.63 18.38
C PRO A 391 18.42 13.60 17.51
N ALA A 392 18.62 13.57 16.20
CA ALA A 392 18.02 14.47 15.22
C ALA A 392 16.48 14.47 15.22
N GLY A 393 15.83 13.33 15.47
CA GLY A 393 14.38 13.20 15.53
C GLY A 393 13.87 11.96 14.81
N ASP A 394 12.56 11.86 14.69
CA ASP A 394 11.86 10.77 14.05
C ASP A 394 11.29 11.24 12.71
N LEU A 395 11.32 10.37 11.70
CA LEU A 395 10.58 10.54 10.44
C LEU A 395 9.20 9.92 10.64
N MET A 396 8.16 10.72 10.41
CA MET A 396 6.77 10.32 10.66
C MET A 396 5.90 10.59 9.45
N ASP A 397 5.13 9.59 9.05
CA ASP A 397 4.03 9.76 8.10
C ASP A 397 2.81 10.30 8.86
N VAL A 398 2.20 11.36 8.32
CA VAL A 398 1.06 12.04 8.92
C VAL A 398 -0.22 11.55 8.25
N TRP A 399 -1.06 10.84 9.01
CA TRP A 399 -2.35 10.34 8.56
C TRP A 399 -3.47 11.16 9.19
N ARG A 400 -4.28 11.82 8.35
CA ARG A 400 -5.40 12.65 8.80
C ARG A 400 -6.70 12.06 8.29
N SER A 401 -7.76 12.19 9.11
CA SER A 401 -9.09 11.77 8.69
C SER A 401 -9.56 12.57 7.47
N ARG A 402 -10.20 11.90 6.52
CA ARG A 402 -10.88 12.54 5.38
C ARG A 402 -11.97 13.49 5.89
N PRO A 403 -12.25 14.59 5.17
CA PRO A 403 -13.37 15.47 5.51
C PRO A 403 -14.67 14.67 5.65
N ASN A 404 -15.34 14.80 6.80
CA ASN A 404 -16.59 14.12 7.13
C ASN A 404 -16.53 12.57 7.13
N SER A 405 -15.38 11.97 7.39
CA SER A 405 -15.21 10.52 7.43
C SER A 405 -14.24 10.09 8.54
N ASP A 406 -14.36 8.83 8.96
CA ASP A 406 -13.48 8.17 9.94
C ASP A 406 -12.38 7.35 9.23
N GLN A 407 -12.21 7.53 7.92
CA GLN A 407 -11.11 6.97 7.15
C GLN A 407 -9.96 7.97 7.07
N PHE A 408 -8.73 7.47 7.10
CA PHE A 408 -7.50 8.26 7.17
C PHE A 408 -6.71 8.12 5.87
N ASP A 409 -6.18 9.24 5.38
CA ASP A 409 -5.24 9.25 4.26
C ASP A 409 -3.90 9.83 4.70
N THR A 410 -2.82 9.39 4.05
CA THR A 410 -1.53 10.06 4.17
C THR A 410 -1.60 11.48 3.62
N THR A 411 -1.12 12.43 4.41
CA THR A 411 -1.14 13.87 4.11
C THR A 411 0.23 14.44 3.81
N GLY A 412 1.28 13.71 4.17
CA GLY A 412 2.67 14.10 4.00
C GLY A 412 3.55 13.49 5.08
N THR A 413 4.81 13.90 5.11
CA THR A 413 5.79 13.45 6.08
C THR A 413 6.38 14.63 6.85
N ILE A 414 6.74 14.38 8.11
CA ILE A 414 7.42 15.34 8.98
C ILE A 414 8.67 14.70 9.58
N PHE A 415 9.66 15.54 9.86
CA PHE A 415 10.89 15.09 10.51
C PHE A 415 11.25 15.99 11.68
N GLY A 416 11.50 15.38 12.84
CA GLY A 416 11.98 16.08 14.02
C GLY A 416 11.67 15.33 15.30
N VAL A 417 12.06 15.91 16.43
CA VAL A 417 11.69 15.38 17.74
C VAL A 417 10.19 15.59 17.91
N PRO A 418 9.39 14.58 18.31
CA PRO A 418 7.92 14.65 18.40
C PRO A 418 7.48 15.52 19.58
N ARG A 419 7.73 16.82 19.43
CA ARG A 419 7.44 17.92 20.36
C ARG A 419 6.94 19.05 19.51
N PHE A 420 5.64 19.01 19.24
CA PHE A 420 4.96 19.98 18.40
C PHE A 420 4.63 21.23 19.19
N TRP A 421 4.68 22.37 18.51
CA TRP A 421 4.17 23.63 19.04
C TRP A 421 3.44 24.39 17.95
N MET A 422 2.70 25.41 18.35
CA MET A 422 2.00 26.28 17.43
C MET A 422 2.65 27.67 17.41
N THR A 423 2.85 28.23 16.22
CA THR A 423 3.29 29.63 16.07
C THR A 423 2.15 30.59 16.42
N SER A 424 2.44 31.89 16.57
CA SER A 424 1.39 32.90 16.74
C SER A 424 0.41 32.96 15.56
N ASP A 425 0.86 32.55 14.38
CA ASP A 425 0.09 32.51 13.13
C ASP A 425 -0.67 31.19 12.93
N ARG A 426 -0.66 30.32 13.96
CA ARG A 426 -1.24 28.97 13.95
C ARG A 426 -0.61 28.00 12.96
N PHE A 427 0.69 28.14 12.70
CA PHE A 427 1.47 27.13 11.98
C PHE A 427 2.00 26.08 12.94
N ILE A 428 2.10 24.86 12.41
CA ILE A 428 2.58 23.68 13.12
C ILE A 428 4.11 23.72 13.11
N GLY A 429 4.74 23.73 14.27
CA GLY A 429 6.20 23.73 14.41
C GLY A 429 6.73 22.41 14.94
N ILE A 430 7.84 21.93 14.36
CA ILE A 430 8.62 20.80 14.88
C ILE A 430 10.12 21.11 14.77
N PHE A 431 10.90 20.61 15.73
CA PHE A 431 12.34 20.86 15.80
C PHE A 431 13.14 19.59 15.56
N SER A 432 14.06 19.64 14.59
CA SER A 432 15.06 18.61 14.38
C SER A 432 16.42 19.05 14.92
N ARG A 433 17.15 18.14 15.57
CA ARG A 433 18.46 18.44 16.16
C ARG A 433 19.60 18.11 15.21
N ASN A 434 20.65 18.92 15.25
CA ASN A 434 21.94 18.63 14.65
C ASN A 434 23.01 18.80 15.72
N GLY A 435 23.20 17.76 16.54
CA GLY A 435 23.99 17.84 17.76
C GLY A 435 23.29 18.66 18.85
N ALA A 436 24.06 19.20 19.79
CA ALA A 436 23.53 19.88 20.97
C ALA A 436 23.10 21.34 20.70
N ASP A 437 23.74 21.99 19.72
CA ASP A 437 23.71 23.45 19.58
C ASP A 437 23.27 23.93 18.18
N ALA A 438 22.87 23.02 17.29
CA ALA A 438 22.34 23.37 15.97
C ALA A 438 21.11 22.52 15.65
N GLY A 439 20.28 22.98 14.73
CA GLY A 439 19.07 22.26 14.33
C GLY A 439 18.25 23.02 13.30
N VAL A 440 17.16 22.40 12.84
CA VAL A 440 16.22 23.02 11.91
C VAL A 440 14.83 22.99 12.52
N ALA A 441 14.20 24.16 12.62
CA ALA A 441 12.78 24.26 12.94
C ALA A 441 12.00 24.29 11.63
N ALA A 442 11.09 23.33 11.44
CA ALA A 442 10.23 23.26 10.28
C ALA A 442 8.82 23.73 10.65
N LEU A 443 8.25 24.58 9.81
CA LEU A 443 6.90 25.14 9.97
C LEU A 443 6.00 24.60 8.86
N PHE A 444 4.81 24.14 9.24
CA PHE A 444 3.84 23.52 8.35
C PHE A 444 2.45 24.11 8.54
N ARG A 445 1.59 23.83 7.57
CA ARG A 445 0.13 23.94 7.69
C ARG A 445 -0.53 22.86 6.86
N PHE A 446 -1.80 22.58 7.12
CA PHE A 446 -2.63 21.83 6.21
C PHE A 446 -3.23 22.74 5.13
N VAL A 447 -3.18 22.29 3.88
CA VAL A 447 -3.85 22.88 2.70
C VAL A 447 -4.55 21.73 1.98
N ASP A 448 -5.87 21.81 1.80
CA ASP A 448 -6.66 20.75 1.15
C ASP A 448 -6.40 19.34 1.72
N ASN A 449 -6.30 19.24 3.05
CA ASN A 449 -5.96 18.00 3.77
C ASN A 449 -4.57 17.41 3.44
N LYS A 450 -3.67 18.22 2.88
CA LYS A 450 -2.25 17.88 2.64
C LYS A 450 -1.34 18.78 3.45
N LEU A 451 -0.22 18.21 3.89
CA LEU A 451 0.76 18.94 4.68
C LEU A 451 1.66 19.76 3.74
N ALA A 452 1.69 21.08 3.95
CA ALA A 452 2.54 21.99 3.20
C ALA A 452 3.64 22.55 4.09
N VAL A 453 4.90 22.43 3.65
CA VAL A 453 6.05 23.08 4.30
C VAL A 453 6.01 24.57 3.98
N LEU A 454 5.95 25.40 5.01
CA LEU A 454 5.97 26.86 4.89
C LEU A 454 7.39 27.40 4.98
N ALA A 455 8.12 27.00 6.02
CA ALA A 455 9.45 27.52 6.28
C ALA A 455 10.32 26.45 6.93
N LEU A 456 11.61 26.54 6.64
CA LEU A 456 12.66 25.84 7.34
C LEU A 456 13.57 26.93 7.92
N LEU A 457 13.77 26.91 9.22
CA LEU A 457 14.64 27.86 9.91
C LEU A 457 15.87 27.12 10.41
N ASP A 458 17.03 27.48 9.87
CA ASP A 458 18.29 27.06 10.47
C ASP A 458 18.42 27.75 11.82
N THR A 459 18.82 27.00 12.83
CA THR A 459 18.97 27.53 14.19
C THR A 459 20.28 27.07 14.82
N GLU A 460 20.86 27.96 15.61
CA GLU A 460 22.03 27.65 16.44
C GLU A 460 21.89 28.27 17.82
N ARG A 461 22.25 27.52 18.86
CA ARG A 461 22.44 28.10 20.18
C ARG A 461 23.66 29.01 20.15
N ARG A 462 23.48 30.26 20.58
CA ARG A 462 24.58 31.19 20.82
C ARG A 462 25.30 30.77 22.10
N VAL A 463 26.55 30.33 21.93
CA VAL A 463 27.45 29.89 23.02
C VAL A 463 28.59 30.88 23.29
N ASP A 464 28.72 31.93 22.47
CA ASP A 464 29.74 32.97 22.63
C ASP A 464 29.18 34.38 22.39
N ASN A 465 29.95 35.38 22.80
CA ASN A 465 29.63 36.81 22.62
C ASN A 465 30.30 37.43 21.39
N LYS A 466 30.70 36.61 20.41
CA LYS A 466 31.33 37.15 19.18
C LYS A 466 30.32 37.99 18.38
N PRO A 467 30.79 38.90 17.50
CA PRO A 467 29.94 39.59 16.55
C PRO A 467 29.07 38.59 15.78
N LEU A 468 27.78 38.88 15.69
CA LEU A 468 26.82 38.04 14.99
C LEU A 468 27.05 38.17 13.48
N ASP A 469 27.20 37.05 12.78
CA ASP A 469 27.19 37.04 11.31
C ASP A 469 25.84 37.62 10.82
N PRO A 470 25.84 38.63 9.93
CA PRO A 470 24.63 39.33 9.47
C PRO A 470 23.51 38.43 8.92
N LYS A 471 23.84 37.20 8.50
CA LYS A 471 22.83 36.23 8.06
C LYS A 471 21.88 35.77 9.17
N TRP A 472 22.26 35.94 10.43
CA TRP A 472 21.46 35.48 11.56
C TRP A 472 20.63 36.62 12.14
N ARG A 473 19.40 36.29 12.52
CA ARG A 473 18.65 37.01 13.54
C ARG A 473 18.91 36.38 14.90
N LEU A 474 19.05 37.20 15.93
CA LEU A 474 19.25 36.73 17.29
C LEU A 474 17.99 36.96 18.10
N ASN A 475 17.46 35.89 18.67
CA ASN A 475 16.37 35.94 19.63
C ASN A 475 16.82 35.28 20.93
N ALA A 476 17.02 36.10 21.97
CA ALA A 476 17.71 35.71 23.19
C ALA A 476 19.07 35.03 22.90
N ASN A 477 19.19 33.74 23.19
CA ASN A 477 20.39 32.93 22.99
C ASN A 477 20.31 32.00 21.77
N VAL A 478 19.39 32.25 20.83
CA VAL A 478 19.21 31.44 19.62
C VAL A 478 19.42 32.30 18.39
N LYS A 479 20.38 31.91 17.55
CA LYS A 479 20.54 32.41 16.19
C LYS A 479 19.53 31.67 15.31
N CYS A 480 18.87 32.40 14.43
CA CYS A 480 17.86 31.88 13.51
C CYS A 480 18.00 32.56 12.16
N ALA A 481 17.87 31.79 11.08
CA ALA A 481 17.91 32.28 9.71
C ALA A 481 16.96 31.46 8.84
N MET A 482 16.38 32.06 7.81
CA MET A 482 15.56 31.32 6.85
C MET A 482 16.47 30.43 5.99
N ASN A 483 16.13 29.15 5.90
CA ASN A 483 16.86 28.20 5.07
C ASN A 483 16.49 28.38 3.59
N THR A 484 17.51 28.64 2.77
CA THR A 484 17.39 28.90 1.33
C THR A 484 17.73 27.70 0.46
N SER A 485 17.75 26.48 1.02
CA SER A 485 18.04 25.26 0.29
C SER A 485 16.95 24.97 -0.75
N ASP A 486 17.36 24.80 -2.01
CA ASP A 486 16.49 24.33 -3.08
C ASP A 486 16.74 22.83 -3.35
N ASP A 487 16.97 22.05 -2.29
CA ASP A 487 17.13 20.61 -2.36
C ASP A 487 15.89 19.92 -1.76
N PRO A 488 15.18 19.08 -2.53
CA PRO A 488 15.37 18.86 -3.97
C PRO A 488 14.96 20.09 -4.81
N PRO A 489 15.40 20.16 -6.09
CA PRO A 489 15.14 21.30 -6.95
C PRO A 489 13.67 21.73 -6.97
N GLY A 490 13.42 23.03 -6.81
CA GLY A 490 12.08 23.63 -6.74
C GLY A 490 11.47 23.71 -5.34
N ALA A 491 12.07 23.07 -4.32
CA ALA A 491 11.56 23.10 -2.95
C ALA A 491 11.54 24.51 -2.35
N LEU A 492 12.51 25.38 -2.67
CA LEU A 492 12.50 26.77 -2.20
C LEU A 492 11.35 27.57 -2.82
N GLY A 493 11.09 27.36 -4.12
CA GLY A 493 9.97 27.96 -4.82
C GLY A 493 8.63 27.56 -4.19
N ALA A 494 8.43 26.26 -3.97
CA ALA A 494 7.22 25.73 -3.34
C ALA A 494 6.98 26.30 -1.93
N ARG A 495 8.02 26.39 -1.08
CA ARG A 495 7.91 27.01 0.25
C ARG A 495 7.58 28.51 0.16
N THR A 496 8.18 29.22 -0.78
CA THR A 496 7.91 30.65 -1.00
C THR A 496 6.47 30.88 -1.44
N ASP A 497 5.95 30.07 -2.34
CA ASP A 497 4.55 30.12 -2.78
C ASP A 497 3.60 29.75 -1.64
N ALA A 498 3.94 28.74 -0.84
CA ALA A 498 3.17 28.34 0.34
C ALA A 498 3.11 29.45 1.40
N LEU A 499 4.21 30.18 1.64
CA LEU A 499 4.24 31.37 2.51
C LEU A 499 3.32 32.48 2.01
N ARG A 500 3.40 32.83 0.72
CA ARG A 500 2.51 33.84 0.13
C ARG A 500 1.04 33.43 0.25
N ALA A 501 0.73 32.16 -0.02
CA ALA A 501 -0.60 31.60 0.13
C ALA A 501 -1.04 31.48 1.61
N ALA A 502 -0.14 31.63 2.57
CA ALA A 502 -0.43 31.75 4.00
C ALA A 502 -0.56 33.20 4.47
N GLY A 503 -0.47 34.17 3.56
CA GLY A 503 -0.53 35.59 3.89
C GLY A 503 0.76 36.13 4.53
N VAL A 504 1.85 35.37 4.48
CA VAL A 504 3.16 35.79 4.99
C VAL A 504 3.99 36.33 3.83
N ASP A 505 4.48 37.56 3.96
CA ASP A 505 5.38 38.15 2.97
C ASP A 505 6.78 37.49 3.05
N PRO A 506 7.25 36.83 1.98
CA PRO A 506 8.56 36.19 1.96
C PRO A 506 9.72 37.14 2.29
N ALA A 507 9.59 38.44 2.00
CA ALA A 507 10.64 39.42 2.25
C ALA A 507 10.84 39.70 3.75
N THR A 508 9.79 39.54 4.56
CA THR A 508 9.81 39.80 6.02
C THR A 508 9.70 38.52 6.86
N ALA A 509 9.47 37.36 6.22
CA ALA A 509 9.26 36.08 6.88
C ALA A 509 10.38 35.66 7.83
N GLU A 510 11.65 35.91 7.50
CA GLU A 510 12.78 35.58 8.39
C GLU A 510 12.66 36.33 9.73
N GLU A 511 12.46 37.64 9.68
CA GLU A 511 12.32 38.46 10.89
C GLU A 511 11.06 38.08 11.65
N HIS A 512 9.95 37.92 10.94
CA HIS A 512 8.65 37.53 11.50
C HIS A 512 8.74 36.24 12.30
N PHE A 513 9.34 35.17 11.76
CA PHE A 513 9.43 33.88 12.46
C PHE A 513 10.56 33.82 13.48
N CYS A 514 11.75 34.32 13.16
CA CYS A 514 12.91 34.20 14.06
C CYS A 514 12.74 34.99 15.37
N LEU A 515 11.91 36.04 15.37
CA LEU A 515 11.64 36.84 16.57
C LEU A 515 10.44 36.36 17.40
N GLN A 516 9.79 35.26 17.03
CA GLN A 516 8.64 34.75 17.80
C GLN A 516 9.04 34.15 19.16
N PRO A 517 8.14 34.15 20.17
CA PRO A 517 8.44 33.71 21.53
C PRO A 517 8.85 32.23 21.69
N TRP A 518 8.54 31.38 20.71
CA TRP A 518 8.89 29.96 20.77
C TRP A 518 10.36 29.69 20.42
N VAL A 519 11.02 30.57 19.65
CA VAL A 519 12.40 30.36 19.18
C VAL A 519 13.41 30.19 20.34
N PRO A 520 13.37 31.00 21.42
CA PRO A 520 14.24 30.79 22.59
C PRO A 520 14.01 29.48 23.37
N THR A 521 12.96 28.73 23.03
CA THR A 521 12.60 27.48 23.73
C THR A 521 13.17 26.23 23.06
N LEU A 522 13.63 26.31 21.81
CA LEU A 522 14.07 25.16 21.00
C LEU A 522 15.15 24.29 21.66
N TYR A 523 16.08 24.93 22.38
CA TYR A 523 17.18 24.25 23.07
C TYR A 523 16.95 24.08 24.58
N ARG A 524 15.77 24.45 25.12
CA ARG A 524 15.48 24.18 26.53
C ARG A 524 15.37 22.67 26.72
N GLN A 525 16.18 22.12 27.61
CA GLN A 525 16.07 20.71 28.01
C GLN A 525 14.71 20.54 28.71
N GLY A 526 13.81 19.77 28.12
CA GLY A 526 12.68 19.19 28.84
C GLY A 526 12.90 17.68 28.88
N ALA A 527 13.11 17.14 30.08
CA ALA A 527 13.02 15.72 30.36
C ALA A 527 11.61 15.20 30.01
N ARG A 528 11.52 13.90 29.71
CA ARG A 528 10.25 13.18 29.60
C ARG A 528 9.42 13.36 30.86
#